data_AF-A0A2W2EVY7-F1
#
_entry.id   AF-A0A2W2EVY7-F1
#
_cell.length_a   1.000
_cell.length_b   1.000
_cell.length_c   1.000
_cell.angle_alpha   90.00
_cell.angle_beta   90.00
_cell.angle_gamma   90.00
#
_symmetry.space_group_name_H-M   'P 1'
#
loop_
_entity.id
_entity.type
_entity.pdbx_description
1 polymer ?
#
loop_
_entity_poly.entity_id
_entity_poly.type
_entity_poly.pdbx_seq_one_letter_code
_entity_poly.pdbx_strand_id
1 'polypeptide(L)'
;FDPAIPQDARIAENFLKPVNLFGARYSHYPCVGGVYAVFRLIKDDSEDIPTFEELGYMPQQIQTIRRMLQRPEGIIVLSGPTGSGKSTTLRTASEAYLSTFGFNHNDNMRLPRKRLFTIESPPEGRIPGAIQTAVRDSVDGWVDA
;
A
#
# COMPACT_ATOMS: atom_id res chain seq x y z
N PHE A 1 10.66 -16.27 19.21
CA PHE A 1 9.57 -17.16 18.79
C PHE A 1 9.16 -17.98 20.00
N ASP A 2 7.91 -17.83 20.45
CA ASP A 2 7.33 -18.62 21.54
C ASP A 2 6.01 -19.24 21.04
N PRO A 3 5.95 -20.56 20.84
CA PRO A 3 4.76 -21.22 20.32
C PRO A 3 3.62 -21.33 21.34
N ALA A 4 3.86 -21.02 22.62
CA ALA A 4 2.88 -21.15 23.69
C ALA A 4 1.96 -19.92 23.84
N ILE A 5 2.28 -18.81 23.18
CA ILE A 5 1.48 -17.58 23.20
C ILE A 5 1.09 -17.17 21.78
N PRO A 6 -0.01 -16.42 21.58
CA PRO A 6 -0.29 -15.82 20.28
C PRO A 6 0.84 -14.87 19.88
N GLN A 7 1.28 -14.94 18.62
CA GLN A 7 2.28 -14.01 18.08
C GLN A 7 1.90 -13.59 16.66
N ASP A 8 2.09 -12.31 16.39
CA ASP A 8 2.03 -11.72 15.07
C ASP A 8 3.43 -11.29 14.64
N ALA A 9 3.75 -11.45 13.37
CA ALA A 9 5.01 -11.01 12.81
C ALA A 9 4.85 -10.57 11.35
N ARG A 10 5.80 -9.74 10.89
CA ARG A 10 6.00 -9.47 9.47
C ARG A 10 7.25 -10.18 9.00
N ILE A 11 7.18 -10.82 7.85
CA ILE A 11 8.36 -11.37 7.19
C ILE A 11 8.96 -10.27 6.29
N ALA A 12 10.27 -10.05 6.44
CA ALA A 12 11.00 -9.01 5.73
C ALA A 12 10.92 -9.19 4.19
N GLU A 13 10.73 -8.08 3.47
CA GLU A 13 10.61 -8.01 2.00
C GLU A 13 11.77 -8.76 1.31
N ASN A 14 13.00 -8.58 1.79
CA ASN A 14 14.19 -9.19 1.18
C ASN A 14 14.18 -10.72 1.15
N PHE A 15 13.51 -11.37 2.11
CA PHE A 15 13.36 -12.83 2.12
C PHE A 15 12.30 -13.31 1.13
N LEU A 16 11.36 -12.44 0.79
CA LEU A 16 10.15 -12.76 0.03
C LEU A 16 10.24 -12.34 -1.45
N LYS A 17 11.19 -11.47 -1.81
CA LYS A 17 11.48 -11.11 -3.20
C LYS A 17 11.65 -12.29 -4.16
N PRO A 18 12.37 -13.38 -3.82
CA PRO A 18 12.54 -14.51 -4.74
C PRO A 18 11.22 -15.20 -5.13
N VAL A 19 10.16 -14.99 -4.37
CA VAL A 19 8.81 -15.54 -4.62
C VAL A 19 7.80 -14.44 -4.99
N ASN A 20 8.27 -13.26 -5.42
CA ASN A 20 7.47 -12.14 -5.90
C ASN A 20 6.42 -11.62 -4.88
N LEU A 21 6.81 -11.57 -3.60
CA LEU A 21 5.99 -11.04 -2.52
C LEU A 21 6.65 -9.79 -1.91
N PHE A 22 5.87 -8.73 -1.76
CA PHE A 22 6.29 -7.49 -1.10
C PHE A 22 6.38 -7.68 0.43
N GLY A 23 5.59 -8.61 0.96
CA GLY A 23 5.57 -8.92 2.37
C GLY A 23 4.68 -10.11 2.67
N ALA A 24 4.81 -10.65 3.87
CA ALA A 24 3.85 -11.58 4.41
C ALA A 24 3.62 -11.25 5.88
N ARG A 25 2.35 -11.33 6.29
CA ARG A 25 1.96 -11.26 7.70
C ARG A 25 1.77 -12.68 8.20
N TYR A 26 2.44 -12.97 9.29
CA TYR A 26 2.33 -14.21 10.03
C TYR A 26 1.52 -13.93 11.29
N SER A 27 0.61 -14.85 11.62
CA SER A 27 -0.09 -14.85 12.89
C SER A 27 -0.28 -16.28 13.33
N HIS A 28 -0.06 -16.58 14.61
CA HIS A 28 -0.34 -17.91 15.14
C HIS A 28 -1.06 -17.91 16.47
N TYR A 29 -1.73 -19.03 16.75
CA TYR A 29 -2.41 -19.28 18.01
C TYR A 29 -2.10 -20.70 18.52
N PRO A 30 -1.79 -20.88 19.82
CA PRO A 30 -1.55 -22.19 20.42
C PRO A 30 -2.84 -23.02 20.45
N CYS A 31 -2.76 -24.28 20.03
CA CYS A 31 -3.85 -25.24 19.92
C CYS A 31 -3.46 -26.59 20.55
N VAL A 32 -4.44 -27.45 20.85
CA VAL A 32 -4.19 -28.78 21.45
C VAL A 32 -3.23 -29.63 20.61
N GLY A 33 -3.30 -29.51 19.27
CA GLY A 33 -2.45 -30.24 18.32
C GLY A 33 -1.15 -29.51 17.92
N GLY A 34 -0.76 -28.44 18.60
CA GLY A 34 0.39 -27.61 18.23
C GLY A 34 -0.02 -26.18 17.87
N VAL A 35 0.57 -25.59 16.85
CA VAL A 35 0.32 -24.19 16.47
C VAL A 35 -0.60 -24.13 15.25
N TYR A 36 -1.65 -23.32 15.33
CA TYR A 36 -2.44 -22.92 14.17
C TYR A 36 -1.90 -21.59 13.64
N ALA A 37 -1.30 -21.61 12.45
CA ALA A 37 -0.68 -20.44 11.84
C ALA A 37 -1.40 -20.02 10.55
N VAL A 38 -1.50 -18.71 10.34
CA VAL A 38 -2.04 -18.09 9.14
C VAL A 38 -0.99 -17.17 8.53
N PHE A 39 -0.82 -17.29 7.21
CA PHE A 39 -0.02 -16.35 6.44
C PHE A 39 -0.94 -15.54 5.52
N ARG A 40 -0.86 -14.21 5.61
CA ARG A 40 -1.40 -13.32 4.58
C ARG A 40 -0.25 -12.89 3.68
N LEU A 41 -0.27 -13.37 2.45
CA LEU A 41 0.72 -13.02 1.44
C LEU A 41 0.33 -11.69 0.78
N ILE A 42 1.31 -10.82 0.60
CA ILE A 42 1.16 -9.54 -0.08
C ILE A 42 2.00 -9.62 -1.35
N LYS A 43 1.33 -9.70 -2.50
CA LYS A 43 2.00 -9.72 -3.81
C LYS A 43 2.80 -8.44 -3.98
N ASP A 44 3.98 -8.55 -4.57
CA ASP A 44 4.68 -7.37 -5.07
C ASP A 44 4.06 -6.94 -6.42
N ASP A 45 3.18 -5.94 -6.35
CA ASP A 45 2.55 -5.24 -7.47
C ASP A 45 3.05 -3.80 -7.59
N SER A 46 4.19 -3.49 -6.95
CA SER A 46 4.75 -2.14 -6.87
C SER A 46 5.04 -1.50 -8.24
N GLU A 47 5.40 -2.32 -9.23
CA GLU A 47 5.72 -1.90 -10.60
C GLU A 47 4.49 -1.98 -11.54
N ASP A 48 3.35 -2.46 -11.04
CA ASP A 48 2.16 -2.79 -11.85
C ASP A 48 0.89 -2.33 -11.14
N ILE A 49 0.87 -1.03 -10.76
CA ILE A 49 -0.29 -0.39 -10.16
C ILE A 49 -1.36 -0.24 -11.25
N PRO A 50 -2.58 -0.80 -11.06
CA PRO A 50 -3.60 -0.77 -12.08
C PRO A 50 -4.10 0.66 -12.34
N THR A 51 -4.55 0.91 -13.56
CA THR A 51 -5.31 2.09 -13.96
C THR A 51 -6.73 2.05 -13.39
N PHE A 52 -7.43 3.20 -13.37
CA PHE A 52 -8.83 3.23 -12.95
C PHE A 52 -9.74 2.41 -13.88
N GLU A 53 -9.41 2.39 -15.17
CA GLU A 53 -10.08 1.58 -16.19
C GLU A 53 -9.96 0.08 -15.89
N GLU A 54 -8.76 -0.41 -15.52
CA GLU A 54 -8.53 -1.79 -15.12
C GLU A 54 -9.22 -2.17 -13.81
N LEU A 55 -9.41 -1.20 -12.91
CA LEU A 55 -10.23 -1.37 -11.71
C LEU A 55 -11.75 -1.37 -11.99
N GLY A 56 -12.17 -1.13 -13.24
CA GLY A 56 -13.57 -1.17 -13.66
C GLY A 56 -14.36 0.12 -13.42
N TYR A 57 -13.68 1.25 -13.19
CA TYR A 57 -14.37 2.54 -13.12
C TYR A 57 -14.87 2.96 -14.50
N MET A 58 -16.09 3.52 -14.53
CA MET A 58 -16.69 4.06 -15.74
C MET A 58 -16.05 5.41 -16.11
N PRO A 59 -16.00 5.79 -17.41
CA PRO A 59 -15.35 7.02 -17.86
C PRO A 59 -15.78 8.29 -17.09
N GLN A 60 -17.06 8.41 -16.76
CA GLN A 60 -17.60 9.55 -16.00
C GLN A 60 -17.13 9.57 -14.55
N GLN A 61 -16.95 8.39 -13.94
CA GLN A 61 -16.40 8.25 -12.58
C GLN A 61 -14.92 8.64 -12.58
N ILE A 62 -14.15 8.16 -13.57
CA ILE A 62 -12.73 8.50 -13.74
C ILE A 62 -12.56 10.00 -13.90
N GLN A 63 -13.36 10.64 -14.75
CA GLN A 63 -13.35 12.10 -14.92
C GLN A 63 -13.65 12.83 -13.60
N THR A 64 -14.57 12.30 -12.80
CA THR A 64 -14.91 12.88 -11.50
C THR A 64 -13.77 12.72 -10.50
N ILE A 65 -13.14 11.54 -10.42
CA ILE A 65 -11.97 11.30 -9.56
C ILE A 65 -10.80 12.22 -9.97
N ARG A 66 -10.50 12.33 -11.27
CA ARG A 66 -9.44 13.22 -11.77
C ARG A 66 -9.69 14.69 -11.40
N ARG A 67 -10.95 15.15 -11.47
CA ARG A 67 -11.33 16.50 -11.02
C ARG A 67 -11.13 16.68 -9.50
N MET A 68 -11.43 15.66 -8.69
CA MET A 68 -11.18 15.71 -7.25
C MET A 68 -9.68 15.78 -6.94
N LEU A 69 -8.85 14.97 -7.61
CA LEU A 69 -7.39 14.96 -7.44
C LEU A 69 -6.71 16.28 -7.84
N GLN A 70 -7.36 17.08 -8.70
CA GLN A 70 -6.88 18.41 -9.10
C GLN A 70 -7.12 19.49 -8.05
N ARG A 71 -8.00 19.27 -7.07
CA ARG A 71 -8.30 20.26 -6.03
C ARG A 71 -7.03 20.51 -5.19
N PRO A 72 -6.69 21.77 -4.90
CA PRO A 72 -5.49 22.09 -4.11
C PRO A 72 -5.63 21.65 -2.64
N GLU A 73 -6.85 21.57 -2.15
CA GLU A 73 -7.20 21.14 -0.79
C GLU A 73 -8.55 20.38 -0.80
N GLY A 74 -8.73 19.50 0.18
CA GLY A 74 -9.94 18.70 0.33
C GLY A 74 -9.63 17.30 0.89
N ILE A 75 -10.69 16.60 1.27
CA ILE A 75 -10.62 15.22 1.80
C ILE A 75 -11.39 14.31 0.86
N ILE A 76 -10.73 13.24 0.37
CA ILE A 76 -11.38 12.14 -0.36
C ILE A 76 -11.44 10.95 0.59
N VAL A 77 -12.64 10.43 0.82
CA VAL A 77 -12.86 9.27 1.70
C VAL A 77 -13.25 8.07 0.87
N LEU A 78 -12.48 6.99 0.99
CA LEU A 78 -12.82 5.68 0.43
C LEU A 78 -13.42 4.82 1.55
N SER A 79 -14.65 4.36 1.36
CA SER A 79 -15.38 3.55 2.33
C SER A 79 -15.85 2.23 1.71
N GLY A 80 -15.95 1.19 2.54
CA GLY A 80 -16.32 -0.17 2.14
C GLY A 80 -15.75 -1.24 3.08
N PRO A 81 -16.28 -2.47 3.07
CA PRO A 81 -15.83 -3.56 3.95
C PRO A 81 -14.40 -4.02 3.63
N THR A 82 -13.81 -4.85 4.50
CA THR A 82 -12.50 -5.48 4.23
C THR A 82 -12.52 -6.23 2.90
N GLY A 83 -11.45 -6.08 2.10
CA GLY A 83 -11.36 -6.72 0.78
C GLY A 83 -12.10 -6.00 -0.36
N SER A 84 -12.76 -4.86 -0.12
CA SER A 84 -13.51 -4.13 -1.16
C SER A 84 -12.65 -3.31 -2.14
N GLY A 85 -11.32 -3.50 -2.18
CA GLY A 85 -10.43 -2.79 -3.10
C GLY A 85 -10.00 -1.36 -2.72
N LYS A 86 -10.34 -0.87 -1.51
CA LYS A 86 -10.00 0.51 -1.07
C LYS A 86 -8.51 0.86 -1.22
N SER A 87 -7.62 0.00 -0.70
CA SER A 87 -6.17 0.22 -0.78
C SER A 87 -5.69 0.27 -2.23
N THR A 88 -6.23 -0.61 -3.09
CA THR A 88 -5.90 -0.63 -4.52
C THR A 88 -6.36 0.64 -5.23
N THR A 89 -7.59 1.11 -4.97
CA THR A 89 -8.07 2.39 -5.50
C THR A 89 -7.21 3.56 -5.01
N LEU A 90 -6.79 3.57 -3.74
CA LEU A 90 -5.95 4.63 -3.19
C LEU A 90 -4.57 4.68 -3.84
N ARG A 91 -3.94 3.51 -4.06
CA ARG A 91 -2.66 3.39 -4.77
C ARG A 91 -2.77 3.88 -6.22
N THR A 92 -3.85 3.49 -6.90
CA THR A 92 -4.17 3.96 -8.27
C THR A 92 -4.34 5.48 -8.32
N ALA A 93 -5.06 6.06 -7.35
CA ALA A 93 -5.25 7.50 -7.26
C ALA A 93 -3.94 8.25 -6.96
N SER A 94 -3.08 7.66 -6.14
CA SER A 94 -1.77 8.19 -5.79
C SER A 94 -0.85 8.22 -7.01
N GLU A 95 -0.81 7.14 -7.78
CA GLU A 95 -0.04 7.07 -9.03
C GLU A 95 -0.57 8.06 -10.07
N ALA A 96 -1.89 8.14 -10.26
CA ALA A 96 -2.50 9.14 -11.13
C ALA A 96 -2.17 10.58 -10.71
N TYR A 97 -2.13 10.86 -9.40
CA TYR A 97 -1.75 12.17 -8.87
C TYR A 97 -0.26 12.48 -9.12
N LEU A 98 0.64 11.54 -8.84
CA LEU A 98 2.07 11.74 -8.99
C LEU A 98 2.50 11.85 -10.44
N SER A 99 1.94 11.03 -11.33
CA SER A 99 2.18 11.11 -12.77
C SER A 99 1.73 12.45 -13.38
N THR A 100 0.62 13.03 -12.87
CA THR A 100 0.07 14.29 -13.39
C THR A 100 0.66 15.54 -12.74
N PHE A 101 0.95 15.51 -11.44
CA PHE A 101 1.31 16.71 -10.66
C PHE A 101 2.61 16.58 -9.87
N GLY A 102 3.13 15.36 -9.70
CA GLY A 102 4.27 15.07 -8.83
C GLY A 102 5.58 15.61 -9.35
N PHE A 103 5.77 15.66 -10.67
CA PHE A 103 7.05 16.00 -11.31
C PHE A 103 6.89 17.06 -12.41
N ASN A 104 7.98 17.74 -12.76
CA ASN A 104 8.03 18.54 -13.99
C ASN A 104 8.10 17.62 -15.24
N HIS A 105 7.68 18.14 -16.39
CA HIS A 105 7.68 17.42 -17.66
C HIS A 105 8.80 17.85 -18.60
N ASN A 106 9.91 18.38 -18.04
CA ASN A 106 11.01 18.87 -18.85
C ASN A 106 11.91 17.69 -19.23
N ASP A 107 12.15 17.48 -20.53
CA ASP A 107 12.79 16.28 -21.11
C ASP A 107 14.16 15.91 -20.53
N ASN A 108 14.85 16.85 -19.86
CA ASN A 108 16.21 16.62 -19.35
C ASN A 108 16.29 16.37 -17.83
N MET A 109 15.23 16.60 -17.04
CA MET A 109 15.31 16.40 -15.59
C MET A 109 13.94 16.29 -14.91
N ARG A 110 13.65 15.11 -14.33
CA ARG A 110 12.44 14.82 -13.53
C ARG A 110 12.59 15.30 -12.08
N LEU A 111 12.36 16.59 -11.86
CA LEU A 111 12.36 17.22 -10.54
C LEU A 111 10.99 17.14 -9.85
N PRO A 112 10.93 16.89 -8.53
CA PRO A 112 9.68 16.91 -7.78
C PRO A 112 9.05 18.32 -7.77
N ARG A 113 7.77 18.40 -8.14
CA ARG A 113 6.92 19.61 -8.09
C ARG A 113 5.92 19.55 -6.95
N LYS A 114 5.34 18.38 -6.68
CA LYS A 114 4.48 18.12 -5.53
C LYS A 114 4.96 16.85 -4.83
N ARG A 115 4.81 16.81 -3.51
CA ARG A 115 5.19 15.64 -2.70
C ARG A 115 3.93 14.96 -2.17
N LEU A 116 3.88 13.64 -2.30
CA LEU A 116 2.87 12.80 -1.69
C LEU A 116 3.48 12.10 -0.48
N PHE A 117 2.86 12.27 0.69
CA PHE A 117 3.21 11.55 1.90
C PHE A 117 2.09 10.57 2.24
N THR A 118 2.44 9.36 2.65
CA THR A 118 1.47 8.37 3.14
C THR A 118 1.86 7.92 4.54
N ILE A 119 0.83 7.61 5.34
CA ILE A 119 0.96 6.96 6.64
C ILE A 119 0.09 5.71 6.58
N GLU A 120 0.70 4.53 6.68
CA GLU A 120 0.07 3.24 6.39
C GLU A 120 0.35 2.21 7.49
N SER A 121 -0.58 1.30 7.76
CA SER A 121 -0.42 0.26 8.80
C SER A 121 -0.58 -1.17 8.25
N PRO A 122 0.49 -1.74 7.70
CA PRO A 122 1.69 -1.12 7.14
C PRO A 122 1.51 -0.86 5.62
N PRO A 123 2.52 -0.35 4.91
CA PRO A 123 2.49 -0.32 3.45
C PRO A 123 2.30 -1.73 2.85
N GLU A 124 1.42 -1.82 1.85
CA GLU A 124 1.06 -3.06 1.13
C GLU A 124 1.69 -3.15 -0.28
N GLY A 125 2.46 -2.13 -0.68
CA GLY A 125 3.24 -2.09 -1.91
C GLY A 125 3.89 -0.71 -2.06
N ARG A 126 4.87 -0.57 -2.97
CA ARG A 126 5.48 0.73 -3.22
C ARG A 126 4.59 1.58 -4.12
N ILE A 127 4.60 2.88 -3.88
CA ILE A 127 4.04 3.90 -4.78
C ILE A 127 5.22 4.75 -5.27
N PRO A 128 5.72 4.54 -6.50
CA PRO A 128 6.90 5.24 -7.01
C PRO A 128 6.78 6.77 -6.91
N GLY A 129 7.71 7.38 -6.16
CA GLY A 129 7.72 8.84 -5.95
C GLY A 129 6.95 9.34 -4.73
N ALA A 130 6.17 8.48 -4.07
CA ALA A 130 5.59 8.79 -2.75
C ALA A 130 6.64 8.60 -1.65
N ILE A 131 6.46 9.34 -0.56
CA ILE A 131 7.21 9.15 0.69
C ILE A 131 6.28 8.38 1.63
N GLN A 132 6.44 7.06 1.69
CA GLN A 132 5.58 6.17 2.46
C GLN A 132 6.16 5.94 3.86
N THR A 133 5.33 6.15 4.88
CA THR A 133 5.69 5.97 6.29
C THR A 133 4.82 4.89 6.90
N ALA A 134 5.43 3.84 7.44
CA ALA A 134 4.70 2.85 8.23
C ALA A 134 4.32 3.44 9.60
N VAL A 135 3.10 3.15 10.07
CA VAL A 135 2.70 3.42 11.45
C VAL A 135 3.59 2.60 12.38
N ARG A 136 4.16 3.27 13.37
CA ARG A 136 4.90 2.62 14.45
C ARG A 136 3.92 2.11 15.50
N ASP A 137 3.84 0.80 15.68
CA ASP A 137 3.18 0.24 16.86
C ASP A 137 4.03 0.56 18.10
N SER A 138 3.42 1.26 19.06
CA SER A 138 4.12 1.97 20.13
C SER A 138 4.65 1.09 21.27
N VAL A 139 4.73 -0.23 21.08
CA VAL A 139 5.14 -1.15 22.15
C VAL A 139 6.55 -1.76 21.95
N ASP A 140 7.01 -2.10 20.74
CA ASP A 140 8.27 -2.88 20.58
C ASP A 140 9.24 -2.47 19.45
N GLY A 141 9.17 -1.24 18.92
CA GLY A 141 10.16 -0.75 17.94
C GLY A 141 9.77 -1.00 16.48
N TRP A 142 10.73 -0.84 15.56
CA TRP A 142 10.45 -0.88 14.11
C TRP A 142 9.99 -2.27 13.68
N VAL A 143 8.77 -2.37 13.13
CA VAL A 143 8.22 -3.62 12.58
C VAL A 143 8.90 -4.03 11.26
N ASP A 144 9.75 -3.15 10.72
CA ASP A 144 10.43 -3.30 9.43
C ASP A 144 11.97 -3.24 9.52
N ALA A 145 12.57 -3.47 10.71
CA ALA A 145 14.03 -3.60 10.85
C ALA A 145 14.52 -5.04 10.60
#